data_AF-A0A2N9VUF3-F1
#
_entry.id   AF-A0A2N9VUF3-F1
#
_cell.length_a   1.000
_cell.length_b   1.000
_cell.length_c   1.000
_cell.angle_alpha   90.00
_cell.angle_beta   90.00
_cell.angle_gamma   90.00
#
_symmetry.space_group_name_H-M   'P 1'
#
loop_
_entity.id
_entity.type
_entity.pdbx_description
1 polymer ?
#
loop_
_entity_poly.entity_id
_entity_poly.type
_entity_poly.pdbx_seq_one_letter_code
_entity_poly.pdbx_strand_id
1 'polypeptide(L)'
;MHGHHGPQFDNYQGYNYLAEELADHGYIVLSIDANAINGETLTASGGDASSHSRAQLVLGTLDRLRQINENGQLEKDGKTPGLLNPLKGKMDFSRIGIMGHSRGGQAVSNTILFNKTRRGVTKKQLKDALKANPDAFRFAYPFAYTLLADAVIPRAGTRPASIDEAKFKIAAETYNLFYAAGSKYANGKDAETYAFKGAFMLAPTDFAGNSGLDQVPLANLLPSCDGDVDNLQGARAYDHNRFGPAGDTAPRYQILVRGANHNYYNTIWTNDDYFGKFDVAEYFVPVSNEYCEPRRKDTVRLNEEDQRRGGKFIINSFMRYHVGGEQNFGYYWNGTEQLPPEACPVGDEVCDERAVLTVQTNGGNAKLIHRFNQTDSLTRNALGNAATFSGFDKNGIASCTMPLGETTIGTCSPQLLAGFAYAGSSNSGGFLSIADHAELSWSKTDPSKQGASIVEDITGLSAAGYDSLTFRIAVVRPMGQEVEVTLSDGKETATVKASDFSDALYNAPRKKKGGDVPKDKDLPLIDDTADKPYADGQVRMLNMVAIPLQAFVKVDMTNLKKLELTFPKESGKVAIADIELQNLGRDNPTVTVASKQ
;
A
#
# COMPACT_ATOMS: atom_id res chain seq x y z
N MET A 1 -8.24 10.01 -6.22
CA MET A 1 -9.62 9.53 -5.93
C MET A 1 -9.78 9.36 -4.44
N HIS A 2 -10.74 10.03 -3.82
CA HIS A 2 -10.91 9.96 -2.37
C HIS A 2 -11.73 8.75 -1.89
N GLY A 3 -11.76 8.53 -0.58
CA GLY A 3 -12.43 7.43 0.11
C GLY A 3 -13.88 7.69 0.50
N HIS A 4 -14.36 6.88 1.45
CA HIS A 4 -15.66 7.07 2.09
C HIS A 4 -15.57 8.10 3.21
N HIS A 5 -16.51 9.04 3.24
CA HIS A 5 -16.62 10.09 4.26
C HIS A 5 -18.03 10.70 4.18
N GLY A 6 -18.34 11.64 5.08
CA GLY A 6 -19.58 12.40 5.03
C GLY A 6 -19.74 13.14 3.69
N PRO A 7 -20.86 12.96 2.95
CA PRO A 7 -21.04 13.52 1.61
C PRO A 7 -21.09 15.05 1.57
N GLN A 8 -21.18 15.72 2.72
CA GLN A 8 -21.12 17.18 2.86
C GLN A 8 -19.71 17.76 2.72
N PHE A 9 -18.66 16.94 2.77
CA PHE A 9 -17.28 17.41 2.69
C PHE A 9 -16.78 17.34 1.25
N ASP A 10 -16.20 18.42 0.74
CA ASP A 10 -15.58 18.48 -0.59
C ASP A 10 -14.20 17.81 -0.58
N ASN A 11 -14.17 16.51 -0.25
CA ASN A 11 -12.96 15.77 0.04
C ASN A 11 -11.98 15.66 -1.14
N TYR A 12 -12.47 15.83 -2.37
CA TYR A 12 -11.64 15.94 -3.56
C TYR A 12 -10.67 17.13 -3.49
N GLN A 13 -11.01 18.22 -2.79
CA GLN A 13 -10.13 19.39 -2.61
C GLN A 13 -8.98 19.12 -1.62
N GLY A 14 -9.12 18.08 -0.78
CA GLY A 14 -8.17 17.77 0.28
C GLY A 14 -6.77 17.32 -0.18
N TYR A 15 -6.60 17.10 -1.48
CA TYR A 15 -5.32 16.74 -2.10
C TYR A 15 -4.75 17.84 -2.99
N ASN A 16 -5.30 19.07 -2.92
CA ASN A 16 -4.82 20.19 -3.74
C ASN A 16 -3.33 20.44 -3.55
N TYR A 17 -2.81 20.34 -2.32
CA TYR A 17 -1.38 20.53 -2.03
C TYR A 17 -0.46 19.53 -2.74
N LEU A 18 -0.94 18.31 -3.04
CA LEU A 18 -0.23 17.32 -3.86
C LEU A 18 -0.35 17.67 -5.34
N ALA A 19 -1.56 18.04 -5.77
CA ALA A 19 -1.87 18.34 -7.16
C ALA A 19 -1.15 19.61 -7.66
N GLU A 20 -1.07 20.64 -6.83
CA GLU A 20 -0.37 21.91 -7.12
C GLU A 20 1.13 21.67 -7.32
N GLU A 21 1.78 20.90 -6.45
CA GLU A 21 3.21 20.59 -6.61
C GLU A 21 3.46 19.79 -7.91
N LEU A 22 2.66 18.76 -8.19
CA LEU A 22 2.78 18.04 -9.44
C LEU A 22 2.51 18.95 -10.65
N ALA A 23 1.53 19.85 -10.57
CA ALA A 23 1.24 20.80 -11.64
C ALA A 23 2.41 21.78 -11.91
N ASP A 24 3.09 22.25 -10.85
CA ASP A 24 4.31 23.06 -10.96
C ASP A 24 5.46 22.32 -11.67
N HIS A 25 5.41 20.98 -11.68
CA HIS A 25 6.33 20.10 -12.39
C HIS A 25 5.81 19.60 -13.75
N GLY A 26 4.76 20.21 -14.30
CA GLY A 26 4.28 19.96 -15.66
C GLY A 26 3.28 18.81 -15.80
N TYR A 27 2.66 18.39 -14.69
CA TYR A 27 1.60 17.38 -14.70
C TYR A 27 0.23 18.02 -14.86
N ILE A 28 -0.68 17.31 -15.53
CA ILE A 28 -2.11 17.58 -15.46
C ILE A 28 -2.69 16.67 -14.38
N VAL A 29 -3.13 17.23 -13.26
CA VAL A 29 -3.65 16.47 -12.12
C VAL A 29 -5.13 16.74 -11.92
N LEU A 30 -5.91 15.69 -11.73
CA LEU A 30 -7.32 15.77 -11.41
C LEU A 30 -7.61 14.99 -10.13
N SER A 31 -8.12 15.70 -9.12
CA SER A 31 -8.76 15.06 -7.97
C SER A 31 -10.24 14.88 -8.27
N ILE A 32 -10.70 13.62 -8.28
CA ILE A 32 -12.04 13.25 -8.73
C ILE A 32 -13.00 13.27 -7.54
N ASP A 33 -14.10 14.00 -7.69
CA ASP A 33 -15.24 14.00 -6.76
C ASP A 33 -16.05 12.69 -6.90
N ALA A 34 -16.15 11.98 -5.79
CA ALA A 34 -16.91 10.75 -5.62
C ALA A 34 -17.93 10.87 -4.46
N ASN A 35 -18.32 12.09 -4.06
CA ASN A 35 -19.30 12.34 -2.99
C ASN A 35 -20.65 11.69 -3.29
N ALA A 36 -21.05 11.76 -4.55
CA ALA A 36 -22.22 11.05 -5.08
C ALA A 36 -22.21 9.54 -4.76
N ILE A 37 -21.04 8.89 -4.84
CA ILE A 37 -20.86 7.46 -4.50
C ILE A 37 -20.96 7.23 -2.97
N ASN A 38 -20.64 8.23 -2.16
CA ASN A 38 -20.79 8.16 -0.70
C ASN A 38 -22.25 8.28 -0.23
N GLY A 39 -23.06 9.04 -0.99
CA GLY A 39 -24.47 9.27 -0.68
C GLY A 39 -25.38 8.04 -0.84
N GLU A 40 -24.91 6.95 -1.48
CA GLU A 40 -25.65 5.69 -1.60
C GLU A 40 -25.69 4.91 -0.27
N THR A 41 -26.42 5.46 0.70
CA THR A 41 -26.72 4.87 2.02
C THR A 41 -27.76 3.74 1.98
N LEU A 42 -28.15 3.27 0.79
CA LEU A 42 -29.22 2.27 0.59
C LEU A 42 -28.73 0.81 0.58
N THR A 43 -27.46 0.54 0.85
CA THR A 43 -26.96 -0.82 1.09
C THR A 43 -26.48 -0.94 2.54
N ALA A 44 -26.63 -2.13 3.12
CA ALA A 44 -26.21 -2.45 4.49
C ALA A 44 -24.70 -2.19 4.78
N SER A 45 -23.92 -1.81 3.77
CA SER A 45 -22.48 -1.55 3.81
C SER A 45 -22.07 -0.07 3.77
N GLY A 46 -23.01 0.88 3.71
CA GLY A 46 -22.73 2.32 3.73
C GLY A 46 -21.88 2.79 2.54
N GLY A 47 -22.46 2.85 1.33
CA GLY A 47 -21.78 3.27 0.10
C GLY A 47 -21.05 2.15 -0.68
N ASP A 48 -20.17 2.52 -1.61
CA ASP A 48 -19.40 1.60 -2.47
C ASP A 48 -18.24 0.91 -1.73
N ALA A 49 -18.56 -0.06 -0.87
CA ALA A 49 -17.55 -0.89 -0.19
C ALA A 49 -16.67 -1.64 -1.21
N SER A 50 -17.25 -2.13 -2.31
CA SER A 50 -16.49 -2.83 -3.35
C SER A 50 -15.45 -1.95 -4.06
N SER A 51 -15.64 -0.63 -4.02
CA SER A 51 -14.85 0.36 -4.76
C SER A 51 -14.90 0.18 -6.29
N HIS A 52 -15.88 -0.54 -6.80
CA HIS A 52 -16.08 -0.77 -8.25
C HIS A 52 -16.63 0.47 -8.95
N SER A 53 -17.57 1.19 -8.32
CA SER A 53 -18.12 2.43 -8.89
C SER A 53 -17.05 3.50 -8.98
N ARG A 54 -16.18 3.61 -7.96
CA ARG A 54 -15.02 4.50 -8.01
C ARG A 54 -14.05 4.14 -9.13
N ALA A 55 -13.78 2.85 -9.36
CA ALA A 55 -12.90 2.41 -10.43
C ALA A 55 -13.47 2.76 -11.82
N GLN A 56 -14.76 2.54 -12.01
CA GLN A 56 -15.48 2.97 -13.21
C GLN A 56 -15.44 4.48 -13.40
N LEU A 57 -15.54 5.25 -12.32
CA LEU A 57 -15.44 6.70 -12.35
C LEU A 57 -14.04 7.17 -12.76
N VAL A 58 -12.96 6.53 -12.30
CA VAL A 58 -11.59 6.82 -12.76
C VAL A 58 -11.46 6.59 -14.27
N LEU A 59 -11.89 5.41 -14.74
CA LEU A 59 -11.84 5.05 -16.15
C LEU A 59 -12.70 5.97 -17.04
N GLY A 60 -13.91 6.31 -16.61
CA GLY A 60 -14.78 7.24 -17.31
C GLY A 60 -14.23 8.67 -17.34
N THR A 61 -13.54 9.09 -16.27
CA THR A 61 -12.84 10.39 -16.24
C THR A 61 -11.73 10.42 -17.28
N LEU A 62 -10.92 9.37 -17.39
CA LEU A 62 -9.88 9.30 -18.43
C LEU A 62 -10.48 9.32 -19.84
N ASP A 63 -11.60 8.65 -20.08
CA ASP A 63 -12.30 8.69 -21.37
C ASP A 63 -12.80 10.10 -21.71
N ARG A 64 -13.33 10.80 -20.70
CA ARG A 64 -13.74 12.20 -20.87
C ARG A 64 -12.55 13.11 -21.15
N LEU A 65 -11.41 12.87 -20.51
CA LEU A 65 -10.17 13.61 -20.78
C LEU A 65 -9.63 13.34 -22.18
N ARG A 66 -9.68 12.09 -22.69
CA ARG A 66 -9.31 11.80 -24.09
C ARG A 66 -10.17 12.61 -25.06
N GLN A 67 -11.49 12.62 -24.82
CA GLN A 67 -12.42 13.40 -25.63
C GLN A 67 -12.10 14.91 -25.60
N ILE A 68 -11.77 15.46 -24.42
CA ILE A 68 -11.38 16.88 -24.26
C ILE A 68 -10.04 17.16 -24.92
N ASN A 69 -9.07 16.24 -24.81
CA ASN A 69 -7.77 16.39 -25.45
C ASN A 69 -7.89 16.44 -26.98
N GLU A 70 -8.77 15.64 -27.57
CA GLU A 70 -9.02 15.60 -29.00
C GLU A 70 -9.83 16.82 -29.48
N ASN A 71 -10.94 17.13 -28.80
CA ASN A 71 -11.97 18.03 -29.32
C ASN A 71 -11.93 19.42 -28.69
N GLY A 72 -11.37 19.55 -27.49
CA GLY A 72 -11.59 20.68 -26.59
C GLY A 72 -12.81 20.45 -25.68
N GLN A 73 -12.87 21.18 -24.57
CA GLN A 73 -14.07 21.22 -23.73
C GLN A 73 -14.98 22.35 -24.22
N LEU A 74 -16.29 22.07 -24.29
CA LEU A 74 -17.32 23.07 -24.53
C LEU A 74 -18.22 23.18 -23.30
N GLU A 75 -18.73 24.39 -23.06
CA GLU A 75 -19.78 24.68 -22.09
C GLU A 75 -21.13 24.09 -22.53
N LYS A 76 -22.16 24.25 -21.69
CA LYS A 76 -23.52 23.70 -21.92
C LYS A 76 -24.18 24.17 -23.22
N ASP A 77 -23.78 25.33 -23.75
CA ASP A 77 -24.31 25.88 -25.00
C ASP A 77 -23.74 25.17 -26.27
N GLY A 78 -22.77 24.27 -26.09
CA GLY A 78 -22.11 23.54 -27.16
C GLY A 78 -21.28 24.40 -28.10
N LYS A 79 -20.94 25.63 -27.71
CA LYS A 79 -20.22 26.60 -28.55
C LYS A 79 -19.09 27.31 -27.80
N THR A 80 -19.32 27.65 -26.55
CA THR A 80 -18.35 28.39 -25.74
C THR A 80 -17.26 27.44 -25.24
N PRO A 81 -15.97 27.74 -25.46
CA PRO A 81 -14.88 26.97 -24.88
C PRO A 81 -14.95 26.93 -23.36
N GLY A 82 -14.87 25.74 -22.77
CA GLY A 82 -14.90 25.55 -21.32
C GLY A 82 -13.54 25.65 -20.65
N LEU A 83 -13.53 25.56 -19.32
CA LEU A 83 -12.34 25.71 -18.46
C LEU A 83 -11.15 24.81 -18.86
N LEU A 84 -11.42 23.59 -19.32
CA LEU A 84 -10.42 22.59 -19.71
C LEU A 84 -10.04 22.68 -21.19
N ASN A 85 -10.64 23.57 -21.98
CA ASN A 85 -10.29 23.76 -23.39
C ASN A 85 -8.80 24.09 -23.63
N PRO A 86 -8.10 24.85 -22.77
CA PRO A 86 -6.66 25.07 -22.90
C PRO A 86 -5.82 23.78 -22.89
N LEU A 87 -6.36 22.65 -22.39
CA LEU A 87 -5.67 21.36 -22.37
C LEU A 87 -5.82 20.56 -23.68
N LYS A 88 -6.53 21.09 -24.67
CA LYS A 88 -6.68 20.46 -25.99
C LYS A 88 -5.30 20.19 -26.61
N GLY A 89 -5.04 18.93 -26.95
CA GLY A 89 -3.78 18.47 -27.52
C GLY A 89 -2.57 18.54 -26.57
N LYS A 90 -2.79 18.66 -25.26
CA LYS A 90 -1.72 18.78 -24.24
C LYS A 90 -1.56 17.55 -23.36
N MET A 91 -2.49 16.61 -23.37
CA MET A 91 -2.48 15.43 -22.50
C MET A 91 -1.75 14.25 -23.16
N ASP A 92 -0.79 13.67 -22.44
CA ASP A 92 -0.05 12.48 -22.84
C ASP A 92 -0.64 11.22 -22.17
N PHE A 93 -1.50 10.50 -22.88
CA PHE A 93 -2.12 9.27 -22.38
C PHE A 93 -1.19 8.04 -22.37
N SER A 94 0.07 8.18 -22.79
CA SER A 94 1.08 7.13 -22.64
C SER A 94 1.72 7.13 -21.24
N ARG A 95 1.52 8.21 -20.45
CA ARG A 95 2.06 8.39 -19.10
C ARG A 95 0.95 8.79 -18.12
N ILE A 96 0.27 7.78 -17.58
CA ILE A 96 -0.84 7.97 -16.65
C ILE A 96 -0.47 7.43 -15.26
N GLY A 97 -0.56 8.29 -14.25
CA GLY A 97 -0.55 7.92 -12.85
C GLY A 97 -1.95 7.88 -12.26
N ILE A 98 -2.23 6.95 -11.36
CA ILE A 98 -3.48 6.90 -10.61
C ILE A 98 -3.20 6.82 -9.10
N MET A 99 -3.96 7.57 -8.31
CA MET A 99 -3.85 7.56 -6.86
C MET A 99 -5.23 7.52 -6.21
N GLY A 100 -5.35 6.80 -5.10
CA GLY A 100 -6.55 6.86 -4.29
C GLY A 100 -6.35 6.54 -2.82
N HIS A 101 -7.24 7.08 -2.00
CA HIS A 101 -7.22 6.98 -0.54
C HIS A 101 -8.36 6.09 -0.01
N SER A 102 -8.10 5.20 0.97
CA SER A 102 -9.13 4.37 1.60
C SER A 102 -9.85 3.47 0.59
N ARG A 103 -11.19 3.51 0.52
CA ARG A 103 -11.95 2.90 -0.59
C ARG A 103 -11.53 3.41 -1.97
N GLY A 104 -11.08 4.67 -2.07
CA GLY A 104 -10.45 5.20 -3.28
C GLY A 104 -9.14 4.49 -3.64
N GLY A 105 -8.40 3.98 -2.66
CA GLY A 105 -7.21 3.16 -2.86
C GLY A 105 -7.57 1.76 -3.38
N GLN A 106 -8.59 1.10 -2.83
CA GLN A 106 -9.12 -0.14 -3.42
C GLN A 106 -9.61 0.08 -4.87
N ALA A 107 -10.17 1.26 -5.16
CA ALA A 107 -10.56 1.64 -6.50
C ALA A 107 -9.38 1.69 -7.49
N VAL A 108 -8.16 1.98 -7.03
CA VAL A 108 -6.95 1.94 -7.86
C VAL A 108 -6.67 0.52 -8.34
N SER A 109 -6.66 -0.47 -7.43
CA SER A 109 -6.56 -1.90 -7.80
C SER A 109 -7.66 -2.30 -8.80
N ASN A 110 -8.91 -1.97 -8.48
CA ASN A 110 -10.04 -2.26 -9.36
C ASN A 110 -9.92 -1.57 -10.72
N THR A 111 -9.36 -0.36 -10.78
CA THR A 111 -9.14 0.37 -12.04
C THR A 111 -8.18 -0.41 -12.94
N ILE A 112 -7.08 -0.93 -12.39
CA ILE A 112 -6.12 -1.76 -13.13
C ILE A 112 -6.81 -3.02 -13.67
N LEU A 113 -7.59 -3.73 -12.84
CA LEU A 113 -8.33 -4.93 -13.24
C LEU A 113 -9.40 -4.64 -14.29
N PHE A 114 -10.20 -3.59 -14.09
CA PHE A 114 -11.29 -3.22 -14.98
C PHE A 114 -10.80 -2.67 -16.31
N ASN A 115 -9.63 -2.03 -16.32
CA ASN A 115 -8.98 -1.56 -17.53
C ASN A 115 -8.70 -2.68 -18.53
N LYS A 116 -8.49 -3.94 -18.08
CA LYS A 116 -8.31 -5.09 -18.97
C LYS A 116 -9.55 -5.41 -19.80
N THR A 117 -10.74 -5.15 -19.25
CA THR A 117 -12.01 -5.48 -19.91
C THR A 117 -12.74 -4.28 -20.47
N ARG A 118 -12.40 -3.06 -20.01
CA ARG A 118 -13.05 -1.77 -20.34
C ARG A 118 -14.57 -1.87 -20.36
N ARG A 119 -15.18 -2.61 -19.43
CA ARG A 119 -16.64 -2.67 -19.31
C ARG A 119 -17.15 -1.34 -18.78
N GLY A 120 -17.73 -0.53 -19.65
CA GLY A 120 -18.32 0.76 -19.30
C GLY A 120 -19.80 0.65 -18.88
N VAL A 121 -20.37 1.80 -18.54
CA VAL A 121 -21.80 1.97 -18.22
C VAL A 121 -22.53 2.59 -19.41
N THR A 122 -23.71 2.05 -19.74
CA THR A 122 -24.51 2.46 -20.88
C THR A 122 -25.72 3.31 -20.47
N LYS A 123 -26.22 4.13 -21.40
CA LYS A 123 -27.50 4.85 -21.24
C LYS A 123 -28.66 3.92 -20.90
N LYS A 124 -28.68 2.69 -21.45
CA LYS A 124 -29.69 1.69 -21.13
C LYS A 124 -29.60 1.25 -19.66
N GLN A 125 -28.39 0.97 -19.16
CA GLN A 125 -28.20 0.58 -17.76
C GLN A 125 -28.61 1.69 -16.79
N LEU A 126 -28.30 2.96 -17.10
CA LEU A 126 -28.78 4.09 -16.29
C LEU A 126 -30.32 4.14 -16.25
N LYS A 127 -30.98 3.99 -17.41
CA LYS A 127 -32.45 3.94 -17.47
C LYS A 127 -33.03 2.76 -16.70
N ASP A 128 -32.38 1.60 -16.76
CA ASP A 128 -32.79 0.41 -16.03
C ASP A 128 -32.66 0.61 -14.51
N ALA A 129 -31.55 1.22 -14.05
CA ALA A 129 -31.34 1.58 -12.64
C ALA A 129 -32.37 2.61 -12.15
N LEU A 130 -32.65 3.65 -12.95
CA LEU A 130 -33.67 4.66 -12.63
C LEU A 130 -35.07 4.06 -12.48
N LYS A 131 -35.47 3.14 -13.36
CA LYS A 131 -36.77 2.44 -13.24
C LYS A 131 -36.83 1.55 -11.99
N ALA A 132 -35.70 0.96 -11.60
CA ALA A 132 -35.63 0.06 -10.46
C ALA A 132 -35.70 0.81 -9.13
N ASN A 133 -35.03 1.97 -9.01
CA ASN A 133 -34.96 2.75 -7.79
C ASN A 133 -34.84 4.27 -8.05
N PRO A 134 -35.92 4.96 -8.44
CA PRO A 134 -35.87 6.40 -8.72
C PRO A 134 -35.53 7.23 -7.48
N ASP A 135 -35.91 6.79 -6.28
CA ASP A 135 -35.71 7.54 -5.04
C ASP A 135 -34.24 7.57 -4.59
N ALA A 136 -33.45 6.54 -4.93
CA ALA A 136 -32.00 6.58 -4.75
C ALA A 136 -31.39 7.83 -5.41
N PHE A 137 -31.83 8.17 -6.62
CA PHE A 137 -31.35 9.35 -7.35
C PHE A 137 -31.90 10.67 -6.79
N ARG A 138 -33.01 10.64 -6.02
CA ARG A 138 -33.54 11.84 -5.34
C ARG A 138 -32.77 12.17 -4.07
N PHE A 139 -32.43 11.15 -3.28
CA PHE A 139 -31.91 11.33 -1.92
C PHE A 139 -30.39 11.17 -1.80
N ALA A 140 -29.77 10.26 -2.57
CA ALA A 140 -28.33 10.05 -2.52
C ALA A 140 -27.53 11.15 -3.22
N TYR A 141 -28.21 12.00 -4.01
CA TYR A 141 -27.57 13.02 -4.83
C TYR A 141 -28.30 14.38 -4.74
N PRO A 142 -28.20 15.09 -3.59
CA PRO A 142 -28.91 16.35 -3.40
C PRO A 142 -28.58 17.36 -4.51
N PHE A 143 -29.61 18.06 -5.00
CA PHE A 143 -29.56 19.13 -6.02
C PHE A 143 -29.20 18.74 -7.46
N ALA A 144 -28.62 17.57 -7.73
CA ALA A 144 -28.05 17.24 -9.05
C ALA A 144 -28.77 16.14 -9.85
N TYR A 145 -29.77 15.41 -9.32
CA TYR A 145 -30.40 14.32 -10.09
C TYR A 145 -31.92 14.13 -9.90
N THR A 146 -32.63 15.09 -9.31
CA THR A 146 -34.12 15.06 -9.23
C THR A 146 -34.76 14.95 -10.61
N LEU A 147 -34.25 15.68 -11.60
CA LEU A 147 -34.73 15.60 -12.99
C LEU A 147 -34.61 14.18 -13.60
N LEU A 148 -33.63 13.37 -13.19
CA LEU A 148 -33.54 11.98 -13.65
C LEU A 148 -34.62 11.11 -13.01
N ALA A 149 -34.86 11.27 -11.71
CA ALA A 149 -35.93 10.55 -11.01
C ALA A 149 -37.32 10.96 -11.53
N ASP A 150 -37.52 12.23 -11.87
CA ASP A 150 -38.78 12.76 -12.40
C ASP A 150 -39.05 12.38 -13.86
N ALA A 151 -38.03 11.85 -14.55
CA ALA A 151 -38.18 11.21 -15.85
C ALA A 151 -38.75 9.79 -15.73
N VAL A 152 -38.87 9.22 -14.53
CA VAL A 152 -39.46 7.88 -14.34
C VAL A 152 -40.97 7.98 -14.27
N ILE A 153 -41.64 7.23 -15.14
CA ILE A 153 -43.08 6.99 -15.08
C ILE A 153 -43.30 5.77 -14.17
N PRO A 154 -43.91 5.93 -12.98
CA PRO A 154 -44.06 4.85 -12.01
C PRO A 154 -44.90 3.69 -12.54
N ARG A 155 -44.72 2.51 -11.93
CA ARG A 155 -45.58 1.35 -12.18
C ARG A 155 -47.04 1.70 -11.86
N ALA A 156 -47.95 1.39 -12.79
CA ALA A 156 -49.39 1.60 -12.59
C ALA A 156 -50.16 0.32 -12.98
N GLY A 157 -50.75 -0.34 -11.98
CA GLY A 157 -51.39 -1.65 -12.16
C GLY A 157 -50.44 -2.70 -12.72
N THR A 158 -50.75 -3.23 -13.90
CA THR A 158 -49.94 -4.23 -14.61
C THR A 158 -48.84 -3.62 -15.49
N ARG A 159 -48.84 -2.30 -15.71
CA ARG A 159 -47.83 -1.63 -16.55
C ARG A 159 -46.52 -1.46 -15.77
N PRO A 160 -45.36 -1.95 -16.28
CA PRO A 160 -44.08 -1.75 -15.63
C PRO A 160 -43.66 -0.27 -15.64
N ALA A 161 -42.74 0.11 -14.75
CA ALA A 161 -42.14 1.44 -14.77
C ALA A 161 -41.44 1.70 -16.13
N SER A 162 -41.49 2.94 -16.61
CA SER A 162 -40.90 3.35 -17.88
C SER A 162 -40.23 4.72 -17.78
N ILE A 163 -39.57 5.17 -18.84
CA ILE A 163 -38.85 6.46 -18.89
C ILE A 163 -39.59 7.41 -19.84
N ASP A 164 -39.90 8.62 -19.36
CA ASP A 164 -40.24 9.77 -20.18
C ASP A 164 -38.96 10.26 -20.89
N GLU A 165 -38.85 9.96 -22.18
CA GLU A 165 -37.65 10.25 -22.98
C GLU A 165 -37.36 11.76 -23.10
N ALA A 166 -38.39 12.60 -23.10
CA ALA A 166 -38.21 14.05 -23.21
C ALA A 166 -37.61 14.61 -21.91
N LYS A 167 -38.17 14.21 -20.76
CA LYS A 167 -37.62 14.57 -19.45
C LYS A 167 -36.23 14.01 -19.23
N PHE A 168 -35.99 12.76 -19.62
CA PHE A 168 -34.67 12.14 -19.53
C PHE A 168 -33.64 12.89 -20.37
N LYS A 169 -34.00 13.33 -21.59
CA LYS A 169 -33.12 14.12 -22.45
C LYS A 169 -32.75 15.46 -21.78
N ILE A 170 -33.74 16.18 -21.24
CA ILE A 170 -33.52 17.44 -20.52
C ILE A 170 -32.58 17.22 -19.33
N ALA A 171 -32.82 16.18 -18.53
CA ALA A 171 -31.97 15.84 -17.40
C ALA A 171 -30.54 15.50 -17.85
N ALA A 172 -30.39 14.69 -18.90
CA ALA A 172 -29.09 14.29 -19.41
C ALA A 172 -28.25 15.47 -19.92
N GLU A 173 -28.89 16.43 -20.60
CA GLU A 173 -28.26 17.67 -21.07
C GLU A 173 -27.92 18.60 -19.89
N THR A 174 -28.84 18.75 -18.94
CA THR A 174 -28.67 19.63 -17.76
C THR A 174 -27.46 19.22 -16.92
N TYR A 175 -27.28 17.90 -16.74
CA TYR A 175 -26.20 17.31 -15.96
C TYR A 175 -24.96 16.96 -16.79
N ASN A 176 -24.98 17.23 -18.11
CA ASN A 176 -23.87 16.89 -19.01
C ASN A 176 -23.42 15.43 -18.86
N LEU A 177 -24.38 14.50 -18.84
CA LEU A 177 -24.10 13.09 -18.53
C LEU A 177 -23.13 12.49 -19.56
N PHE A 178 -22.01 12.00 -19.05
CA PHE A 178 -21.02 11.28 -19.82
C PHE A 178 -21.11 9.78 -19.54
N TYR A 179 -21.01 8.96 -20.58
CA TYR A 179 -20.97 7.51 -20.46
C TYR A 179 -19.55 7.04 -20.78
N ALA A 180 -18.91 6.38 -19.81
CA ALA A 180 -17.58 5.80 -20.00
C ALA A 180 -17.56 4.87 -21.23
N ALA A 181 -16.42 4.84 -21.93
CA ALA A 181 -16.28 3.93 -23.05
C ALA A 181 -16.40 2.48 -22.56
N GLY A 182 -17.11 1.67 -23.33
CA GLY A 182 -17.35 0.26 -23.04
C GLY A 182 -16.62 -0.65 -24.01
N SER A 183 -16.51 -1.93 -23.66
CA SER A 183 -16.06 -2.97 -24.60
C SER A 183 -17.12 -3.27 -25.64
N LYS A 184 -16.75 -3.98 -26.72
CA LYS A 184 -17.69 -4.31 -27.79
C LYS A 184 -18.93 -5.07 -27.32
N TYR A 185 -18.82 -5.81 -26.22
CA TYR A 185 -19.94 -6.52 -25.61
C TYR A 185 -20.94 -5.58 -24.93
N ALA A 186 -20.50 -4.40 -24.50
CA ALA A 186 -21.35 -3.40 -23.84
C ALA A 186 -21.89 -2.33 -24.81
N ASN A 187 -21.11 -1.92 -25.83
CA ASN A 187 -21.46 -0.79 -26.70
C ASN A 187 -21.16 -1.02 -28.21
N GLY A 188 -20.74 -2.22 -28.62
CA GLY A 188 -20.43 -2.55 -30.02
C GLY A 188 -19.06 -2.09 -30.54
N LYS A 189 -18.20 -1.45 -29.73
CA LYS A 189 -16.80 -1.12 -30.08
C LYS A 189 -15.86 -1.44 -28.92
N ASP A 190 -14.67 -1.96 -29.19
CA ASP A 190 -13.68 -2.15 -28.12
C ASP A 190 -13.09 -0.79 -27.72
N ALA A 191 -13.26 -0.41 -26.45
CA ALA A 191 -12.60 0.76 -25.89
C ALA A 191 -11.10 0.47 -25.69
N GLU A 192 -10.27 1.46 -25.99
CA GLU A 192 -8.83 1.38 -25.75
C GLU A 192 -8.53 1.27 -24.27
N THR A 193 -7.56 0.41 -23.94
CA THR A 193 -7.01 0.32 -22.59
C THR A 193 -6.06 1.48 -22.30
N TYR A 194 -5.77 1.67 -21.02
CA TYR A 194 -4.78 2.63 -20.54
C TYR A 194 -3.51 1.90 -20.09
N ALA A 195 -2.34 2.40 -20.48
CA ALA A 195 -1.07 1.91 -19.95
C ALA A 195 -0.69 2.77 -18.73
N PHE A 196 -1.06 2.31 -17.53
CA PHE A 196 -0.68 3.01 -16.29
C PHE A 196 0.81 2.88 -16.03
N LYS A 197 1.46 4.00 -15.70
CA LYS A 197 2.90 4.05 -15.39
C LYS A 197 3.18 4.05 -13.90
N GLY A 198 2.18 4.36 -13.07
CA GLY A 198 2.27 4.24 -11.62
C GLY A 198 0.90 4.23 -10.99
N ALA A 199 0.74 3.44 -9.93
CA ALA A 199 -0.46 3.35 -9.13
C ALA A 199 -0.12 3.50 -7.64
N PHE A 200 -0.76 4.45 -6.96
CA PHE A 200 -0.51 4.73 -5.54
C PHE A 200 -1.78 4.52 -4.72
N MET A 201 -1.73 3.60 -3.77
CA MET A 201 -2.82 3.26 -2.88
C MET A 201 -2.49 3.75 -1.48
N LEU A 202 -3.14 4.85 -1.09
CA LEU A 202 -2.97 5.49 0.20
C LEU A 202 -3.99 4.91 1.18
N ALA A 203 -3.54 4.36 2.31
CA ALA A 203 -4.36 3.75 3.35
C ALA A 203 -5.53 2.89 2.81
N PRO A 204 -5.30 2.00 1.82
CA PRO A 204 -6.40 1.43 1.05
C PRO A 204 -7.18 0.38 1.85
N THR A 205 -8.47 0.27 1.56
CA THR A 205 -9.25 -0.93 1.90
C THR A 205 -8.92 -2.07 0.93
N ASP A 206 -9.28 -3.30 1.28
CA ASP A 206 -9.24 -4.46 0.37
C ASP A 206 -10.34 -5.47 0.74
N PHE A 207 -11.60 -5.04 0.63
CA PHE A 207 -12.75 -5.88 0.99
C PHE A 207 -12.94 -7.10 0.07
N ALA A 208 -12.29 -7.10 -1.09
CA ALA A 208 -12.48 -8.12 -2.14
C ALA A 208 -11.27 -9.05 -2.34
N GLY A 209 -10.18 -8.86 -1.58
CA GLY A 209 -8.95 -9.65 -1.76
C GLY A 209 -8.37 -9.50 -3.17
N ASN A 210 -8.28 -8.25 -3.65
CA ASN A 210 -7.90 -7.97 -5.03
C ASN A 210 -6.54 -8.59 -5.36
N SER A 211 -6.48 -9.42 -6.40
CA SER A 211 -5.27 -10.10 -6.87
C SER A 211 -5.15 -10.02 -8.39
N GLY A 212 -3.97 -10.37 -8.93
CA GLY A 212 -3.73 -10.37 -10.38
C GLY A 212 -3.48 -8.97 -10.98
N LEU A 213 -3.04 -8.03 -10.14
CA LEU A 213 -2.49 -6.76 -10.60
C LEU A 213 -1.12 -6.99 -11.25
N ASP A 214 -0.95 -6.52 -12.47
CA ASP A 214 0.23 -6.76 -13.29
C ASP A 214 0.68 -5.50 -14.05
N GLN A 215 1.97 -5.47 -14.44
CA GLN A 215 2.54 -4.50 -15.39
C GLN A 215 2.46 -3.02 -14.97
N VAL A 216 2.15 -2.72 -13.71
CA VAL A 216 2.05 -1.35 -13.19
C VAL A 216 2.85 -1.25 -11.89
N PRO A 217 3.84 -0.35 -11.77
CA PRO A 217 4.46 -0.04 -10.50
C PRO A 217 3.39 0.36 -9.48
N LEU A 218 3.34 -0.33 -8.34
CA LEU A 218 2.24 -0.18 -7.37
C LEU A 218 2.80 0.09 -5.97
N ALA A 219 2.40 1.20 -5.36
CA ALA A 219 2.74 1.53 -3.98
C ALA A 219 1.53 1.45 -3.04
N ASN A 220 1.74 0.84 -1.88
CA ASN A 220 0.77 0.71 -0.79
C ASN A 220 1.30 1.44 0.44
N LEU A 221 0.73 2.60 0.76
CA LEU A 221 1.09 3.31 1.99
C LEU A 221 0.11 2.93 3.11
N LEU A 222 0.65 2.44 4.21
CA LEU A 222 -0.06 1.96 5.39
C LEU A 222 0.20 2.91 6.58
N PRO A 223 -0.80 3.65 7.09
CA PRO A 223 -0.65 4.44 8.30
C PRO A 223 -0.71 3.51 9.53
N SER A 224 0.31 3.49 10.40
CA SER A 224 0.32 2.51 11.51
C SER A 224 -0.66 2.82 12.65
N CYS A 225 -1.24 4.02 12.68
CA CYS A 225 -2.26 4.48 13.61
C CYS A 225 -3.55 4.85 12.87
N ASP A 226 -3.84 4.13 11.79
CA ASP A 226 -5.07 4.19 11.02
C ASP A 226 -6.26 3.71 11.88
N GLY A 227 -7.20 4.59 12.17
CA GLY A 227 -8.41 4.27 12.95
C GLY A 227 -9.59 3.81 12.09
N ASP A 228 -9.61 4.21 10.82
CA ASP A 228 -10.69 3.89 9.86
C ASP A 228 -10.52 2.49 9.24
N VAL A 229 -9.27 2.09 9.01
CA VAL A 229 -8.83 0.80 8.48
C VAL A 229 -7.81 0.20 9.46
N ASP A 230 -8.24 0.02 10.71
CA ASP A 230 -7.45 -0.44 11.86
C ASP A 230 -6.71 -1.78 11.66
N ASN A 231 -7.17 -2.59 10.71
CA ASN A 231 -6.57 -3.87 10.33
C ASN A 231 -5.69 -3.79 9.06
N LEU A 232 -5.33 -2.57 8.63
CA LEU A 232 -4.41 -2.25 7.54
C LEU A 232 -4.57 -3.13 6.30
N GLN A 233 -5.80 -3.21 5.76
CA GLN A 233 -6.13 -4.09 4.63
C GLN A 233 -5.21 -3.89 3.41
N GLY A 234 -4.63 -2.70 3.23
CA GLY A 234 -3.64 -2.45 2.19
C GLY A 234 -2.41 -3.36 2.22
N ALA A 235 -2.06 -3.91 3.38
CA ALA A 235 -1.02 -4.92 3.47
C ALA A 235 -1.40 -6.23 2.78
N ARG A 236 -2.68 -6.61 2.87
CA ARG A 236 -3.23 -7.80 2.18
C ARG A 236 -3.20 -7.56 0.68
N ALA A 237 -3.58 -6.36 0.24
CA ALA A 237 -3.49 -5.95 -1.16
C ALA A 237 -2.04 -6.02 -1.67
N TYR A 238 -1.05 -5.60 -0.87
CA TYR A 238 0.36 -5.79 -1.20
C TYR A 238 0.73 -7.27 -1.26
N ASP A 239 0.44 -8.06 -0.22
CA ASP A 239 0.83 -9.46 -0.12
C ASP A 239 0.26 -10.31 -1.27
N HIS A 240 -1.00 -10.06 -1.67
CA HIS A 240 -1.63 -10.71 -2.82
C HIS A 240 -0.97 -10.38 -4.17
N ASN A 241 -0.33 -9.21 -4.29
CA ASN A 241 0.15 -8.69 -5.58
C ASN A 241 1.66 -8.42 -5.62
N ARG A 242 2.40 -8.76 -4.56
CA ARG A 242 3.86 -8.58 -4.49
C ARG A 242 4.56 -9.32 -5.62
N PHE A 243 4.14 -10.56 -5.86
CA PHE A 243 4.54 -11.36 -7.02
C PHE A 243 3.53 -11.18 -8.15
N GLY A 244 4.00 -10.63 -9.26
CA GLY A 244 3.23 -10.55 -10.49
C GLY A 244 3.14 -11.90 -11.23
N PRO A 245 2.26 -12.01 -12.23
CA PRO A 245 2.26 -13.15 -13.15
C PRO A 245 3.56 -13.22 -13.96
N ALA A 246 3.81 -14.36 -14.62
CA ALA A 246 4.99 -14.53 -15.47
C ALA A 246 5.11 -13.40 -16.51
N GLY A 247 6.29 -12.80 -16.61
CA GLY A 247 6.56 -11.65 -17.49
C GLY A 247 6.22 -10.29 -16.90
N ASP A 248 5.68 -10.22 -15.68
CA ASP A 248 5.60 -8.97 -14.94
C ASP A 248 6.99 -8.56 -14.45
N THR A 249 7.35 -7.31 -14.73
CA THR A 249 8.62 -6.70 -14.30
C THR A 249 8.39 -5.47 -13.43
N ALA A 250 7.12 -5.06 -13.23
CA ALA A 250 6.81 -3.89 -12.46
C ALA A 250 7.10 -4.14 -10.96
N PRO A 251 7.76 -3.19 -10.28
CA PRO A 251 8.00 -3.30 -8.85
C PRO A 251 6.71 -3.11 -8.03
N ARG A 252 6.73 -3.59 -6.80
CA ARG A 252 5.68 -3.39 -5.80
C ARG A 252 6.30 -2.81 -4.54
N TYR A 253 5.58 -1.88 -3.92
CA TYR A 253 6.02 -1.18 -2.73
C TYR A 253 4.99 -1.31 -1.61
N GLN A 254 5.48 -1.56 -0.39
CA GLN A 254 4.74 -1.34 0.85
C GLN A 254 5.50 -0.28 1.65
N ILE A 255 4.80 0.75 2.12
CA ILE A 255 5.34 1.85 2.91
C ILE A 255 4.56 1.89 4.22
N LEU A 256 5.15 1.42 5.32
CA LEU A 256 4.55 1.57 6.63
C LEU A 256 4.98 2.91 7.23
N VAL A 257 4.04 3.84 7.41
CA VAL A 257 4.31 5.13 8.04
C VAL A 257 3.91 5.05 9.51
N ARG A 258 4.91 4.98 10.39
CA ARG A 258 4.74 4.81 11.83
C ARG A 258 4.21 6.08 12.48
N GLY A 259 3.09 5.94 13.18
CA GLY A 259 2.38 7.01 13.86
C GLY A 259 1.41 7.79 12.95
N ALA A 260 1.33 7.46 11.66
CA ALA A 260 0.39 8.13 10.77
C ALA A 260 -1.05 7.69 11.02
N ASN A 261 -1.96 8.66 10.95
CA ASN A 261 -3.42 8.54 11.02
C ASN A 261 -4.02 8.38 9.61
N HIS A 262 -5.23 7.84 9.46
CA HIS A 262 -5.85 7.64 8.14
C HIS A 262 -6.09 8.98 7.40
N ASN A 263 -6.72 9.90 8.10
CA ASN A 263 -7.33 11.12 7.57
C ASN A 263 -6.32 12.24 7.32
N TYR A 264 -5.25 12.31 8.11
CA TYR A 264 -4.34 13.46 8.13
C TYR A 264 -3.60 13.74 6.80
N TYR A 265 -3.57 12.80 5.85
CA TYR A 265 -3.11 13.06 4.48
C TYR A 265 -4.04 13.95 3.65
N ASN A 266 -5.22 14.30 4.16
CA ASN A 266 -6.20 15.14 3.51
C ASN A 266 -6.32 16.48 4.28
N THR A 267 -6.59 17.58 3.57
CA THR A 267 -6.75 18.91 4.20
C THR A 267 -8.21 19.31 4.45
N ILE A 268 -9.18 18.49 4.06
CA ILE A 268 -10.63 18.71 4.24
C ILE A 268 -11.23 17.68 5.20
N TRP A 269 -10.94 16.41 4.98
CA TRP A 269 -11.29 15.30 5.86
C TRP A 269 -10.16 15.08 6.85
N THR A 270 -10.12 15.87 7.92
CA THR A 270 -9.01 15.91 8.89
C THR A 270 -9.37 15.39 10.28
N ASN A 271 -10.63 14.98 10.51
CA ASN A 271 -11.04 14.48 11.83
C ASN A 271 -10.11 13.36 12.30
N ASP A 272 -9.65 13.44 13.55
CA ASP A 272 -8.91 12.32 14.16
C ASP A 272 -9.83 11.09 14.23
N ASP A 273 -9.34 9.98 13.70
CA ASP A 273 -10.03 8.70 13.54
C ASP A 273 -9.76 7.74 14.70
N TYR A 274 -8.94 8.15 15.67
CA TYR A 274 -8.65 7.32 16.84
C TYR A 274 -9.93 7.04 17.64
N PHE A 275 -10.11 5.78 18.03
CA PHE A 275 -11.35 5.29 18.62
C PHE A 275 -11.69 6.03 19.92
N GLY A 276 -12.93 6.51 20.04
CA GLY A 276 -13.37 7.34 21.16
C GLY A 276 -13.81 8.69 20.62
N LYS A 277 -15.05 8.73 20.12
CA LYS A 277 -15.71 9.95 19.64
C LYS A 277 -15.43 11.09 20.61
N PHE A 278 -15.03 12.24 20.07
CA PHE A 278 -15.11 13.55 20.71
C PHE A 278 -16.57 13.83 21.11
N ASP A 279 -17.03 13.17 22.16
CA ASP A 279 -18.24 13.48 22.89
C ASP A 279 -17.80 14.11 24.20
N VAL A 280 -18.58 15.07 24.69
CA VAL A 280 -18.31 15.99 25.81
C VAL A 280 -18.03 15.33 27.18
N ALA A 281 -17.86 14.02 27.22
CA ALA A 281 -17.44 13.22 28.37
C ALA A 281 -15.91 13.15 28.57
N GLU A 282 -15.13 13.93 27.79
CA GLU A 282 -13.66 13.95 27.73
C GLU A 282 -12.97 14.16 29.10
N TYR A 283 -13.63 14.79 30.07
CA TYR A 283 -13.05 15.02 31.40
C TYR A 283 -12.97 13.78 32.31
N PHE A 284 -13.64 12.67 31.98
CA PHE A 284 -13.75 11.50 32.88
C PHE A 284 -13.16 10.20 32.35
N VAL A 285 -12.61 10.16 31.13
CA VAL A 285 -11.98 8.95 30.58
C VAL A 285 -10.46 8.99 30.81
N PRO A 286 -9.90 8.05 31.59
CA PRO A 286 -8.45 7.95 31.78
C PRO A 286 -7.71 7.88 30.43
N VAL A 287 -6.54 8.52 30.36
CA VAL A 287 -5.62 8.35 29.21
C VAL A 287 -5.19 6.89 29.15
N SER A 288 -5.44 6.23 28.03
CA SER A 288 -5.08 4.82 27.86
C SER A 288 -3.56 4.68 27.65
N ASN A 289 -3.03 3.48 27.87
CA ASN A 289 -1.63 3.15 27.56
C ASN A 289 -1.49 2.54 26.15
N GLU A 290 -2.47 2.77 25.26
CA GLU A 290 -2.44 2.22 23.91
C GLU A 290 -1.35 2.89 23.06
N TYR A 291 -0.89 2.17 22.03
CA TYR A 291 0.19 2.63 21.14
C TYR A 291 -0.18 3.93 20.42
N CYS A 292 -1.41 4.02 19.93
CA CYS A 292 -1.90 5.15 19.15
C CYS A 292 -2.78 6.12 19.97
N GLU A 293 -2.69 6.16 21.30
CA GLU A 293 -3.45 7.13 22.11
C GLU A 293 -2.88 8.56 21.91
N PRO A 294 -3.68 9.52 21.41
CA PRO A 294 -3.24 10.87 21.11
C PRO A 294 -2.95 11.72 22.36
N ARG A 295 -3.60 11.45 23.50
CA ARG A 295 -3.45 12.27 24.73
C ARG A 295 -2.21 11.94 25.55
N ARG A 296 -1.46 10.90 25.17
CA ARG A 296 -0.22 10.52 25.85
C ARG A 296 0.89 11.53 25.58
N LYS A 297 1.67 11.84 26.61
CA LYS A 297 2.83 12.74 26.50
C LYS A 297 3.91 12.19 25.55
N ASP A 298 4.03 10.87 25.45
CA ASP A 298 5.01 10.15 24.65
C ASP A 298 4.40 9.53 23.39
N THR A 299 3.28 10.07 22.91
CA THR A 299 2.58 9.54 21.73
C THR A 299 3.50 9.44 20.52
N VAL A 300 3.41 8.32 19.81
CA VAL A 300 4.15 8.10 18.56
C VAL A 300 3.45 8.75 17.36
N ARG A 301 2.23 9.26 17.53
CA ARG A 301 1.43 9.79 16.43
C ARG A 301 2.09 11.01 15.79
N LEU A 302 1.95 11.09 14.47
CA LEU A 302 2.24 12.31 13.72
C LEU A 302 1.06 13.27 13.87
N ASN A 303 1.35 14.56 13.97
CA ASN A 303 0.32 15.57 13.75
C ASN A 303 0.01 15.68 12.25
N GLU A 304 -1.08 16.39 11.95
CA GLU A 304 -1.55 16.63 10.59
C GLU A 304 -0.49 17.22 9.64
N GLU A 305 0.27 18.22 10.09
CA GLU A 305 1.23 18.93 9.24
C GLU A 305 2.43 18.05 8.89
N ASP A 306 3.02 17.40 9.90
CA ASP A 306 4.18 16.51 9.72
C ASP A 306 3.83 15.29 8.88
N GLN A 307 2.62 14.74 9.04
CA GLN A 307 2.14 13.65 8.21
C GLN A 307 1.97 14.08 6.75
N ARG A 308 1.39 15.26 6.49
CA ARG A 308 1.26 15.77 5.10
C ARG A 308 2.61 16.09 4.49
N ARG A 309 3.57 16.57 5.27
CA ARG A 309 4.93 16.87 4.84
C ARG A 309 5.64 15.60 4.32
N GLY A 310 5.67 14.53 5.10
CA GLY A 310 6.21 13.25 4.66
C GLY A 310 5.40 12.63 3.51
N GLY A 311 4.07 12.70 3.61
CA GLY A 311 3.16 12.22 2.57
C GLY A 311 3.35 12.92 1.22
N LYS A 312 3.62 14.24 1.22
CA LYS A 312 3.90 15.02 0.02
C LYS A 312 5.10 14.47 -0.73
N PHE A 313 6.23 14.28 -0.04
CA PHE A 313 7.42 13.68 -0.64
C PHE A 313 7.13 12.26 -1.14
N ILE A 314 6.58 11.37 -0.30
CA ILE A 314 6.37 9.96 -0.68
C ILE A 314 5.41 9.84 -1.87
N ILE A 315 4.28 10.54 -1.88
CA ILE A 315 3.28 10.41 -2.94
C ILE A 315 3.79 11.06 -4.25
N ASN A 316 4.33 12.27 -4.18
CA ASN A 316 4.72 12.98 -5.39
C ASN A 316 6.04 12.47 -5.98
N SER A 317 7.01 12.06 -5.16
CA SER A 317 8.24 11.41 -5.66
C SER A 317 7.92 10.10 -6.40
N PHE A 318 6.94 9.32 -5.94
CA PHE A 318 6.48 8.10 -6.63
C PHE A 318 5.98 8.43 -8.04
N MET A 319 5.08 9.42 -8.14
CA MET A 319 4.50 9.85 -9.42
C MET A 319 5.59 10.41 -10.34
N ARG A 320 6.51 11.21 -9.78
CA ARG A 320 7.62 11.80 -10.53
C ARG A 320 8.59 10.76 -11.05
N TYR A 321 8.92 9.77 -10.24
CA TYR A 321 9.78 8.66 -10.65
C TYR A 321 9.13 7.77 -11.71
N HIS A 322 7.98 7.17 -11.42
CA HIS A 322 7.39 6.14 -12.28
C HIS A 322 6.58 6.68 -13.45
N VAL A 323 5.85 7.79 -13.26
CA VAL A 323 5.02 8.40 -14.31
C VAL A 323 5.83 9.45 -15.09
N GLY A 324 6.62 10.26 -14.39
CA GLY A 324 7.48 11.28 -14.99
C GLY A 324 8.74 10.76 -15.64
N GLY A 325 9.31 9.68 -15.10
CA GLY A 325 10.65 9.21 -15.45
C GLY A 325 11.78 9.97 -14.74
N GLU A 326 11.48 10.74 -13.70
CA GLU A 326 12.46 11.56 -12.97
C GLU A 326 13.35 10.69 -12.08
N GLN A 327 14.56 10.38 -12.56
CA GLN A 327 15.47 9.44 -11.92
C GLN A 327 16.02 9.91 -10.57
N ASN A 328 15.98 11.21 -10.27
CA ASN A 328 16.47 11.75 -8.99
C ASN A 328 15.74 11.17 -7.77
N PHE A 329 14.50 10.71 -7.94
CA PHE A 329 13.74 10.05 -6.88
C PHE A 329 13.99 8.54 -6.79
N GLY A 330 14.66 7.95 -7.79
CA GLY A 330 14.92 6.50 -7.86
C GLY A 330 15.70 5.97 -6.66
N TYR A 331 16.56 6.80 -6.07
CA TYR A 331 17.36 6.43 -4.89
C TYR A 331 16.53 6.20 -3.61
N TYR A 332 15.40 6.88 -3.45
CA TYR A 332 14.47 6.53 -2.38
C TYR A 332 13.73 5.24 -2.73
N TRP A 333 13.24 5.12 -3.97
CA TRP A 333 12.43 3.98 -4.41
C TRP A 333 13.21 2.66 -4.61
N ASN A 334 14.54 2.68 -4.64
CA ASN A 334 15.39 1.49 -4.56
C ASN A 334 15.92 1.24 -3.13
N GLY A 335 15.54 2.09 -2.17
CA GLY A 335 15.95 2.02 -0.77
C GLY A 335 17.44 2.27 -0.53
N THR A 336 18.11 3.06 -1.38
CA THR A 336 19.49 3.51 -1.15
C THR A 336 19.53 4.77 -0.27
N GLU A 337 18.62 5.70 -0.51
CA GLU A 337 18.58 7.00 0.18
C GLU A 337 17.43 7.08 1.17
N GLN A 338 17.68 7.89 2.19
CA GLN A 338 16.75 8.23 3.26
C GLN A 338 15.70 9.25 2.79
N LEU A 339 14.64 9.43 3.58
CA LEU A 339 13.75 10.57 3.44
C LEU A 339 14.55 11.87 3.59
N PRO A 340 14.33 12.86 2.70
CA PRO A 340 15.03 14.12 2.82
C PRO A 340 14.55 14.89 4.06
N PRO A 341 15.37 15.78 4.66
CA PRO A 341 15.00 16.55 5.84
C PRO A 341 13.68 17.31 5.70
N GLU A 342 13.35 17.79 4.50
CA GLU A 342 12.11 18.52 4.22
C GLU A 342 10.86 17.66 4.38
N ALA A 343 10.99 16.33 4.33
CA ALA A 343 9.92 15.37 4.57
C ALA A 343 9.73 15.01 6.05
N CYS A 344 10.68 15.38 6.92
CA CYS A 344 10.69 15.03 8.33
C CYS A 344 9.83 15.95 9.20
N PRO A 345 9.37 15.48 10.38
CA PRO A 345 8.66 16.33 11.34
C PRO A 345 9.40 17.64 11.62
N VAL A 346 8.68 18.73 11.87
CA VAL A 346 9.30 20.03 12.11
C VAL A 346 10.31 19.94 13.27
N GLY A 347 11.56 20.31 12.98
CA GLY A 347 12.67 20.26 13.92
C GLY A 347 13.57 19.03 13.82
N ASP A 348 13.20 18.06 12.98
CA ASP A 348 14.01 16.87 12.71
C ASP A 348 14.77 17.00 11.37
N GLU A 349 16.04 16.61 11.37
CA GLU A 349 16.86 16.52 10.15
C GLU A 349 16.84 15.13 9.51
N VAL A 350 16.49 14.09 10.29
CA VAL A 350 16.42 12.67 9.87
C VAL A 350 15.20 12.03 10.51
N CYS A 351 14.49 11.16 9.77
CA CYS A 351 13.23 10.56 10.21
C CYS A 351 12.89 9.21 9.56
N ASP A 352 13.85 8.46 9.02
CA ASP A 352 13.56 7.19 8.32
C ASP A 352 12.91 6.13 9.21
N GLU A 353 13.10 6.23 10.53
CA GLU A 353 12.42 5.36 11.48
C GLU A 353 10.89 5.51 11.41
N ARG A 354 10.40 6.60 10.78
CA ARG A 354 8.98 6.87 10.52
C ARG A 354 8.45 6.16 9.28
N ALA A 355 9.25 5.84 8.28
CA ALA A 355 8.78 5.28 7.02
C ALA A 355 9.57 4.03 6.63
N VAL A 356 8.97 2.86 6.80
CA VAL A 356 9.61 1.59 6.44
C VAL A 356 9.22 1.21 5.02
N LEU A 357 10.18 1.28 4.10
CA LEU A 357 10.01 0.92 2.69
C LEU A 357 10.33 -0.57 2.46
N THR A 358 9.38 -1.28 1.86
CA THR A 358 9.53 -2.63 1.34
C THR A 358 9.44 -2.58 -0.18
N VAL A 359 10.42 -3.15 -0.87
CA VAL A 359 10.48 -3.21 -2.33
C VAL A 359 10.46 -4.68 -2.75
N GLN A 360 9.50 -5.04 -3.60
CA GLN A 360 9.50 -6.32 -4.32
C GLN A 360 9.72 -6.04 -5.79
N THR A 361 10.84 -6.51 -6.33
CA THR A 361 11.06 -6.58 -7.77
C THR A 361 10.50 -7.88 -8.32
N ASN A 362 10.14 -7.86 -9.60
CA ASN A 362 9.52 -8.99 -10.29
C ASN A 362 10.35 -9.39 -11.52
N GLY A 363 10.09 -10.60 -12.04
CA GLY A 363 10.76 -11.12 -13.23
C GLY A 363 12.23 -11.47 -12.97
N GLY A 364 13.12 -11.16 -13.92
CA GLY A 364 14.55 -11.47 -13.82
C GLY A 364 15.31 -10.71 -12.73
N ASN A 365 14.69 -9.71 -12.11
CA ASN A 365 15.30 -8.86 -11.08
C ASN A 365 15.28 -9.48 -9.69
N ALA A 366 14.58 -10.61 -9.48
CA ALA A 366 14.56 -11.31 -8.20
C ALA A 366 14.90 -12.80 -8.36
N LYS A 367 15.62 -13.36 -7.39
CA LYS A 367 15.90 -14.78 -7.25
C LYS A 367 15.47 -15.24 -5.87
N LEU A 368 14.40 -16.02 -5.86
CA LEU A 368 13.84 -16.59 -4.63
C LEU A 368 14.77 -17.65 -4.04
N ILE A 369 15.18 -17.43 -2.79
CA ILE A 369 15.88 -18.40 -1.95
C ILE A 369 14.85 -19.16 -1.11
N HIS A 370 13.89 -18.47 -0.48
CA HIS A 370 12.89 -19.11 0.38
C HIS A 370 11.57 -18.32 0.48
N ARG A 371 10.42 -18.99 0.25
CA ARG A 371 9.06 -18.40 0.32
C ARG A 371 8.13 -19.03 1.35
N PHE A 372 8.49 -20.15 1.98
CA PHE A 372 7.66 -20.82 2.98
C PHE A 372 6.26 -21.25 2.52
N ASN A 373 6.05 -21.46 1.21
CA ASN A 373 4.76 -21.79 0.63
C ASN A 373 4.55 -23.29 0.31
N GLN A 374 5.54 -24.14 0.64
CA GLN A 374 5.48 -25.59 0.42
C GLN A 374 5.39 -26.34 1.75
N THR A 375 4.88 -27.58 1.70
CA THR A 375 4.76 -28.43 2.89
C THR A 375 6.09 -28.82 3.51
N ASP A 376 7.17 -28.81 2.73
CA ASP A 376 8.53 -29.13 3.15
C ASP A 376 9.41 -27.88 3.37
N SER A 377 8.83 -26.67 3.35
CA SER A 377 9.58 -25.42 3.51
C SER A 377 10.35 -25.29 4.83
N LEU A 378 9.99 -26.04 5.87
CA LEU A 378 10.78 -26.07 7.12
C LEU A 378 12.03 -26.97 7.03
N THR A 379 12.27 -27.60 5.88
CA THR A 379 13.41 -28.51 5.63
C THR A 379 14.10 -28.27 4.29
N ARG A 380 13.43 -27.59 3.35
CA ARG A 380 13.97 -27.27 2.03
C ARG A 380 13.64 -25.85 1.63
N ASN A 381 14.58 -25.22 0.94
CA ASN A 381 14.40 -23.88 0.38
C ASN A 381 13.91 -23.93 -1.07
N ALA A 382 13.63 -22.77 -1.67
CA ALA A 382 13.10 -22.66 -3.03
C ALA A 382 14.13 -23.06 -4.11
N LEU A 383 15.40 -23.26 -3.75
CA LEU A 383 16.44 -23.81 -4.63
C LEU A 383 16.44 -25.35 -4.65
N GLY A 384 15.65 -25.99 -3.76
CA GLY A 384 15.58 -27.44 -3.59
C GLY A 384 16.61 -28.01 -2.60
N ASN A 385 17.44 -27.15 -2.01
CA ASN A 385 18.48 -27.53 -1.05
C ASN A 385 17.95 -27.50 0.38
N ALA A 386 18.78 -27.91 1.36
CA ALA A 386 18.37 -27.98 2.76
C ALA A 386 18.19 -26.60 3.40
N ALA A 387 17.14 -26.46 4.21
CA ALA A 387 16.94 -25.35 5.14
C ALA A 387 16.94 -25.93 6.57
N THR A 388 17.79 -25.40 7.45
CA THR A 388 17.96 -25.91 8.82
C THR A 388 17.59 -24.86 9.84
N PHE A 389 16.75 -25.23 10.80
CA PHE A 389 16.27 -24.37 11.89
C PHE A 389 16.83 -24.89 13.21
N SER A 390 17.56 -24.04 13.95
CA SER A 390 18.23 -24.42 15.19
C SER A 390 17.93 -23.42 16.31
N GLY A 391 17.92 -23.89 17.56
CA GLY A 391 17.75 -23.03 18.74
C GLY A 391 16.33 -22.49 18.97
N PHE A 392 15.32 -22.93 18.22
CA PHE A 392 13.91 -22.60 18.46
C PHE A 392 13.26 -23.51 19.52
N ASP A 393 12.19 -23.02 20.14
CA ASP A 393 11.45 -23.77 21.17
C ASP A 393 10.85 -25.05 20.59
N LYS A 394 10.53 -26.02 21.48
CA LYS A 394 9.69 -27.16 21.09
C LYS A 394 8.31 -26.62 20.67
N ASN A 395 7.91 -26.89 19.42
CA ASN A 395 6.74 -26.27 18.77
C ASN A 395 6.87 -24.75 18.54
N GLY A 396 8.11 -24.22 18.50
CA GLY A 396 8.41 -22.81 18.25
C GLY A 396 8.67 -22.48 16.78
N ILE A 397 8.24 -23.35 15.85
CA ILE A 397 8.37 -23.13 14.40
C ILE A 397 7.04 -23.53 13.76
N ALA A 398 6.51 -22.67 12.90
CA ALA A 398 5.41 -23.01 12.01
C ALA A 398 5.65 -22.41 10.62
N SER A 399 5.14 -23.05 9.57
CA SER A 399 5.04 -22.48 8.22
C SER A 399 3.58 -22.22 7.91
N CYS A 400 3.27 -21.01 7.46
CA CYS A 400 1.92 -20.54 7.17
C CYS A 400 1.81 -20.17 5.69
N THR A 401 0.73 -20.62 5.06
CA THR A 401 0.46 -20.39 3.63
C THR A 401 -0.44 -19.18 3.42
N MET A 402 -0.30 -18.49 2.28
CA MET A 402 -1.19 -17.42 1.84
C MET A 402 -2.15 -17.93 0.77
N PRO A 403 -3.44 -18.13 1.09
CA PRO A 403 -4.43 -18.43 0.07
C PRO A 403 -4.76 -17.16 -0.73
N LEU A 404 -4.67 -17.24 -2.06
CA LEU A 404 -4.92 -16.11 -2.95
C LEU A 404 -6.38 -15.64 -2.87
N GLY A 405 -6.57 -14.33 -2.68
CA GLY A 405 -7.89 -13.70 -2.64
C GLY A 405 -8.58 -13.79 -1.28
N GLU A 406 -7.93 -14.40 -0.29
CA GLU A 406 -8.45 -14.51 1.06
C GLU A 406 -8.03 -13.34 1.94
N THR A 407 -8.78 -13.11 3.01
CA THR A 407 -8.53 -11.97 3.91
C THR A 407 -7.69 -12.32 5.14
N THR A 408 -7.36 -13.59 5.30
CA THR A 408 -6.62 -14.15 6.43
C THR A 408 -5.54 -15.10 5.95
N ILE A 409 -4.54 -15.35 6.80
CA ILE A 409 -3.58 -16.43 6.59
C ILE A 409 -4.31 -17.78 6.41
N GLY A 410 -3.68 -18.66 5.65
CA GLY A 410 -4.13 -20.04 5.46
C GLY A 410 -3.67 -20.96 6.59
N THR A 411 -3.50 -22.24 6.26
CA THR A 411 -3.08 -23.24 7.24
C THR A 411 -1.63 -23.00 7.66
N CYS A 412 -1.41 -22.99 8.98
CA CYS A 412 -0.09 -23.04 9.60
C CYS A 412 0.22 -24.46 10.06
N SER A 413 1.40 -24.97 9.71
CA SER A 413 1.88 -26.30 10.06
C SER A 413 3.13 -26.22 10.95
N PRO A 414 3.17 -26.91 12.11
CA PRO A 414 2.14 -27.81 12.62
C PRO A 414 0.89 -27.09 13.18
N GLN A 415 1.03 -25.84 13.61
CA GLN A 415 -0.07 -25.00 14.12
C GLN A 415 0.39 -23.54 14.19
N LEU A 416 -0.57 -22.60 14.21
CA LEU A 416 -0.31 -21.18 14.46
C LEU A 416 0.35 -20.97 15.84
N LEU A 417 1.42 -20.18 15.91
CA LEU A 417 2.14 -19.90 17.15
C LEU A 417 1.42 -18.86 18.02
N ALA A 418 1.49 -19.04 19.33
CA ALA A 418 0.88 -18.12 20.28
C ALA A 418 1.49 -16.70 20.18
N GLY A 419 0.63 -15.69 20.04
CA GLY A 419 1.01 -14.27 19.95
C GLY A 419 1.14 -13.73 18.52
N PHE A 420 0.98 -14.58 17.50
CA PHE A 420 0.86 -14.16 16.09
C PHE A 420 -0.59 -13.89 15.69
N ALA A 421 -1.56 -14.61 16.27
CA ALA A 421 -2.97 -14.40 15.99
C ALA A 421 -3.41 -12.93 16.19
N TYR A 422 -4.09 -12.38 15.19
CA TYR A 422 -4.79 -11.11 15.30
C TYR A 422 -6.08 -11.31 16.11
N ALA A 423 -6.24 -10.54 17.20
CA ALA A 423 -7.39 -10.63 18.09
C ALA A 423 -8.39 -9.50 17.79
N GLY A 424 -9.06 -9.54 16.63
CA GLY A 424 -9.84 -8.40 16.12
C GLY A 424 -10.85 -7.75 17.06
N SER A 425 -10.59 -6.49 17.40
CA SER A 425 -11.53 -5.38 17.63
C SER A 425 -10.73 -4.16 18.15
N SER A 426 -10.84 -3.04 17.43
CA SER A 426 -10.57 -1.62 17.76
C SER A 426 -9.37 -1.20 18.65
N ASN A 427 -8.50 -2.12 19.08
CA ASN A 427 -7.33 -1.89 19.94
C ASN A 427 -6.30 -3.03 19.91
N SER A 428 -6.48 -4.00 19.00
CA SER A 428 -5.66 -5.19 18.95
C SER A 428 -4.61 -5.12 17.85
N GLY A 429 -3.45 -4.59 18.21
CA GLY A 429 -2.23 -4.96 17.54
C GLY A 429 -2.07 -6.48 17.39
N GLY A 430 -1.26 -6.88 16.43
CA GLY A 430 -1.09 -8.27 16.02
C GLY A 430 -0.36 -8.34 14.70
N PHE A 431 -0.08 -9.56 14.26
CA PHE A 431 0.52 -9.81 12.96
C PHE A 431 -0.56 -9.74 11.86
N LEU A 432 -0.45 -8.76 10.96
CA LEU A 432 -1.49 -8.46 9.96
C LEU A 432 -1.10 -8.81 8.51
N SER A 433 0.18 -9.07 8.26
CA SER A 433 0.60 -9.62 6.96
C SER A 433 0.03 -11.03 6.78
N ILE A 434 -0.35 -11.34 5.55
CA ILE A 434 -0.94 -12.63 5.20
C ILE A 434 -0.04 -13.47 4.28
N ALA A 435 1.09 -12.92 3.84
CA ALA A 435 2.06 -13.62 2.99
C ALA A 435 2.47 -15.00 3.52
N ASP A 436 2.88 -15.89 2.62
CA ASP A 436 3.54 -17.14 2.98
C ASP A 436 4.76 -16.84 3.87
N HIS A 437 4.86 -17.44 5.05
CA HIS A 437 5.90 -17.12 6.02
C HIS A 437 6.19 -18.26 6.99
N ALA A 438 7.34 -18.18 7.66
CA ALA A 438 7.63 -18.96 8.85
C ALA A 438 7.43 -18.12 10.11
N GLU A 439 6.67 -18.65 11.07
CA GLU A 439 6.59 -18.13 12.43
C GLU A 439 7.63 -18.81 13.29
N LEU A 440 8.39 -18.03 14.06
CA LEU A 440 9.51 -18.49 14.86
C LEU A 440 9.35 -17.98 16.30
N SER A 441 9.63 -18.85 17.28
CA SER A 441 9.67 -18.53 18.70
C SER A 441 10.83 -19.25 19.36
N TRP A 442 11.59 -18.54 20.19
CA TRP A 442 12.67 -19.13 20.97
C TRP A 442 12.75 -18.51 22.36
N SER A 443 13.24 -19.32 23.30
CA SER A 443 13.59 -18.91 24.64
C SER A 443 14.82 -19.66 25.12
N LYS A 444 15.85 -18.93 25.54
CA LYS A 444 17.01 -19.54 26.21
C LYS A 444 16.65 -19.81 27.67
N THR A 445 16.47 -21.08 27.98
CA THR A 445 16.50 -21.56 29.37
C THR A 445 17.92 -21.80 29.89
N ASP A 446 18.90 -21.87 28.99
CA ASP A 446 20.32 -22.07 29.25
C ASP A 446 21.17 -21.07 28.44
N PRO A 447 21.85 -20.11 29.10
CA PRO A 447 22.69 -19.11 28.44
C PRO A 447 23.86 -19.70 27.62
N SER A 448 24.24 -20.95 27.85
CA SER A 448 25.34 -21.62 27.13
C SER A 448 24.96 -22.13 25.73
N LYS A 449 23.66 -22.14 25.39
CA LYS A 449 23.18 -22.53 24.07
C LYS A 449 23.36 -21.40 23.05
N GLN A 450 23.74 -21.77 21.82
CA GLN A 450 23.81 -20.84 20.69
C GLN A 450 22.47 -20.11 20.47
N GLY A 451 22.50 -18.93 19.85
CA GLY A 451 21.29 -18.20 19.45
C GLY A 451 20.43 -19.02 18.49
N ALA A 452 19.16 -18.66 18.36
CA ALA A 452 18.31 -19.28 17.34
C ALA A 452 18.83 -18.90 15.94
N SER A 453 18.77 -19.81 14.98
CA SER A 453 19.25 -19.54 13.62
C SER A 453 18.51 -20.31 12.54
N ILE A 454 18.49 -19.71 11.34
CA ILE A 454 18.10 -20.33 10.08
C ILE A 454 19.34 -20.45 9.22
N VAL A 455 19.63 -21.64 8.73
CA VAL A 455 20.73 -21.90 7.79
C VAL A 455 20.16 -22.40 6.48
N GLU A 456 20.37 -21.64 5.42
CA GLU A 456 20.01 -21.95 4.06
C GLU A 456 21.22 -22.50 3.31
N ASP A 457 21.13 -23.74 2.81
CA ASP A 457 22.08 -24.27 1.84
C ASP A 457 21.79 -23.63 0.47
N ILE A 458 22.65 -22.72 0.07
CA ILE A 458 22.58 -22.02 -1.21
C ILE A 458 23.70 -22.46 -2.15
N THR A 459 24.20 -23.68 -1.98
CA THR A 459 25.27 -24.25 -2.80
C THR A 459 24.96 -24.13 -4.28
N GLY A 460 25.85 -23.43 -4.99
CA GLY A 460 25.75 -23.23 -6.44
C GLY A 460 24.94 -22.00 -6.85
N LEU A 461 24.46 -21.21 -5.89
CA LEU A 461 23.83 -19.93 -6.17
C LEU A 461 24.90 -18.90 -6.56
N SER A 462 24.67 -18.24 -7.70
CA SER A 462 25.41 -17.05 -8.11
C SER A 462 24.53 -15.82 -7.90
N ALA A 463 25.07 -14.77 -7.29
CA ALA A 463 24.41 -13.48 -7.15
C ALA A 463 24.73 -12.52 -8.31
N ALA A 464 25.33 -13.01 -9.41
CA ALA A 464 25.55 -12.20 -10.59
C ALA A 464 24.23 -11.61 -11.14
N GLY A 465 24.20 -10.29 -11.30
CA GLY A 465 23.01 -9.57 -11.76
C GLY A 465 22.06 -9.10 -10.65
N TYR A 466 22.39 -9.36 -9.38
CA TYR A 466 21.67 -8.87 -8.20
C TYR A 466 22.58 -7.93 -7.39
N ASP A 467 21.99 -6.98 -6.66
CA ASP A 467 22.74 -5.99 -5.85
C ASP A 467 22.46 -6.11 -4.34
N SER A 468 21.39 -6.82 -3.96
CA SER A 468 20.91 -6.87 -2.58
C SER A 468 20.49 -8.29 -2.19
N LEU A 469 20.82 -8.67 -0.95
CA LEU A 469 20.16 -9.76 -0.25
C LEU A 469 19.00 -9.17 0.55
N THR A 470 17.80 -9.68 0.33
CA THR A 470 16.59 -9.19 1.00
C THR A 470 15.86 -10.30 1.72
N PHE A 471 15.18 -9.95 2.80
CA PHE A 471 14.14 -10.78 3.42
C PHE A 471 13.09 -9.87 4.05
N ARG A 472 11.86 -10.37 4.19
CA ARG A 472 10.82 -9.67 4.95
C ARG A 472 10.71 -10.25 6.35
N ILE A 473 10.60 -9.39 7.34
CA ILE A 473 10.51 -9.77 8.75
C ILE A 473 9.46 -8.92 9.46
N ALA A 474 8.73 -9.55 10.37
CA ALA A 474 7.86 -8.88 11.33
C ALA A 474 8.33 -9.23 12.74
N VAL A 475 8.70 -8.21 13.51
CA VAL A 475 9.07 -8.42 14.91
C VAL A 475 7.80 -8.52 15.74
N VAL A 476 7.52 -9.72 16.26
CA VAL A 476 6.35 -9.97 17.11
C VAL A 476 6.72 -9.68 18.55
N ARG A 477 7.79 -10.26 19.06
CA ARG A 477 8.39 -9.86 20.34
C ARG A 477 9.91 -10.07 20.30
N PRO A 478 10.69 -9.30 21.06
CA PRO A 478 10.29 -8.12 21.84
C PRO A 478 10.13 -6.90 20.92
N MET A 479 10.31 -5.66 21.42
CA MET A 479 10.08 -4.44 20.62
C MET A 479 11.06 -4.31 19.46
N GLY A 480 12.31 -4.73 19.69
CA GLY A 480 13.34 -4.83 18.68
C GLY A 480 13.93 -6.23 18.56
N GLN A 481 14.37 -6.60 17.38
CA GLN A 481 15.04 -7.87 17.16
C GLN A 481 16.15 -7.72 16.12
N GLU A 482 17.41 -7.84 16.55
CA GLU A 482 18.53 -7.92 15.60
C GLU A 482 18.49 -9.23 14.82
N VAL A 483 19.02 -9.20 13.59
CA VAL A 483 19.35 -10.39 12.81
C VAL A 483 20.79 -10.24 12.31
N GLU A 484 21.67 -11.13 12.74
CA GLU A 484 23.01 -11.23 12.17
C GLU A 484 22.95 -12.10 10.91
N VAL A 485 23.33 -11.53 9.78
CA VAL A 485 23.23 -12.16 8.47
C VAL A 485 24.61 -12.55 8.01
N THR A 486 24.82 -13.83 7.73
CA THR A 486 26.10 -14.40 7.34
C THR A 486 26.03 -15.01 5.95
N LEU A 487 26.94 -14.62 5.05
CA LEU A 487 27.15 -15.27 3.76
C LEU A 487 28.51 -15.96 3.73
N SER A 488 28.59 -17.11 3.06
CA SER A 488 29.83 -17.83 2.79
C SER A 488 29.86 -18.44 1.39
N ASP A 489 31.03 -18.40 0.77
CA ASP A 489 31.37 -19.09 -0.50
C ASP A 489 32.11 -20.43 -0.27
N GLY A 490 32.28 -20.83 1.00
CA GLY A 490 33.02 -22.01 1.43
C GLY A 490 34.51 -21.79 1.70
N LYS A 491 35.07 -20.62 1.33
CA LYS A 491 36.45 -20.19 1.64
C LYS A 491 36.44 -19.01 2.60
N GLU A 492 35.64 -18.01 2.30
CA GLU A 492 35.46 -16.78 3.07
C GLU A 492 34.04 -16.75 3.64
N THR A 493 33.89 -15.99 4.72
CA THR A 493 32.60 -15.77 5.40
C THR A 493 32.56 -14.32 5.87
N ALA A 494 31.42 -13.66 5.66
CA ALA A 494 31.17 -12.33 6.18
C ALA A 494 29.82 -12.29 6.91
N THR A 495 29.81 -11.64 8.08
CA THR A 495 28.62 -11.42 8.89
C THR A 495 28.36 -9.93 9.03
N VAL A 496 27.12 -9.51 8.81
CA VAL A 496 26.68 -8.12 8.97
C VAL A 496 25.43 -8.07 9.84
N LYS A 497 25.17 -6.92 10.45
CA LYS A 497 23.94 -6.69 11.21
C LYS A 497 22.86 -6.16 10.28
N ALA A 498 21.70 -6.82 10.25
CA ALA A 498 20.59 -6.39 9.41
C ALA A 498 20.09 -4.99 9.78
N SER A 499 20.16 -4.64 11.07
CA SER A 499 19.75 -3.31 11.53
C SER A 499 20.57 -2.18 10.90
N ASP A 500 21.82 -2.41 10.48
CA ASP A 500 22.64 -1.38 9.82
C ASP A 500 22.04 -0.90 8.48
N PHE A 501 21.09 -1.64 7.92
CA PHE A 501 20.52 -1.38 6.59
C PHE A 501 19.00 -1.22 6.58
N SER A 502 18.30 -1.39 7.71
CA SER A 502 16.85 -1.27 7.76
C SER A 502 16.31 -1.02 9.17
N ASP A 503 15.27 -0.21 9.27
CA ASP A 503 14.48 0.01 10.49
C ASP A 503 13.33 -1.00 10.66
N ALA A 504 13.20 -2.00 9.77
CA ALA A 504 12.19 -3.07 9.85
C ALA A 504 12.27 -3.92 11.13
N LEU A 505 13.41 -3.85 11.83
CA LEU A 505 13.72 -4.65 13.01
C LEU A 505 13.26 -4.03 14.34
N TYR A 506 12.52 -2.92 14.29
CA TYR A 506 11.87 -2.31 15.45
C TYR A 506 10.42 -2.00 15.16
N ASN A 507 9.54 -2.01 16.15
CA ASN A 507 8.12 -1.69 15.92
C ASN A 507 7.74 -0.23 16.19
N ALA A 508 8.65 0.58 16.75
CA ALA A 508 8.39 1.99 17.03
C ALA A 508 9.27 2.92 16.19
N PRO A 509 8.84 4.17 15.94
CA PRO A 509 9.69 5.16 15.29
C PRO A 509 10.71 5.72 16.30
N ARG A 510 11.80 4.98 16.53
CA ARG A 510 12.92 5.40 17.39
C ARG A 510 14.17 5.58 16.55
N LYS A 511 14.76 6.78 16.64
CA LYS A 511 16.05 7.08 16.04
C LYS A 511 17.15 6.26 16.71
N LYS A 512 18.11 5.81 15.89
CA LYS A 512 19.41 5.40 16.40
C LYS A 512 20.12 6.61 17.00
N LYS A 513 20.69 6.46 18.19
CA LYS A 513 21.43 7.55 18.86
C LYS A 513 22.74 7.85 18.14
N GLY A 514 23.32 6.86 17.44
CA GLY A 514 24.58 7.01 16.74
C GLY A 514 25.77 7.32 17.67
N GLY A 515 26.92 7.67 17.08
CA GLY A 515 28.13 8.09 17.80
C GLY A 515 28.84 6.98 18.59
N ASP A 516 29.37 7.30 19.77
CA ASP A 516 30.13 6.40 20.65
C ASP A 516 29.27 5.37 21.41
N VAL A 517 27.94 5.36 21.21
CA VAL A 517 27.07 4.34 21.81
C VAL A 517 27.36 3.02 21.10
N PRO A 518 27.83 1.97 21.82
CA PRO A 518 28.01 0.66 21.22
C PRO A 518 26.72 0.20 20.54
N LYS A 519 26.79 -0.35 19.33
CA LYS A 519 25.59 -0.72 18.56
C LYS A 519 24.68 -1.68 19.34
N ASP A 520 25.25 -2.60 20.10
CA ASP A 520 24.53 -3.51 21.01
C ASP A 520 23.81 -2.80 22.17
N LYS A 521 24.06 -1.49 22.35
CA LYS A 521 23.48 -0.60 23.36
C LYS A 521 22.69 0.57 22.77
N ASP A 522 22.61 0.67 21.45
CA ASP A 522 21.84 1.71 20.78
C ASP A 522 20.36 1.32 20.68
N LEU A 523 19.46 2.27 20.85
CA LEU A 523 18.08 2.08 20.40
C LEU A 523 18.13 2.03 18.87
N PRO A 524 17.36 1.21 18.17
CA PRO A 524 16.30 0.32 18.67
C PRO A 524 16.73 -1.11 19.07
N LEU A 525 18.03 -1.41 19.18
CA LEU A 525 18.51 -2.78 19.38
C LEU A 525 18.25 -3.32 20.80
N ILE A 526 18.13 -2.42 21.76
CA ILE A 526 17.63 -2.71 23.11
C ILE A 526 16.18 -2.24 23.21
N ASP A 527 15.34 -3.03 23.88
CA ASP A 527 13.96 -2.61 24.17
C ASP A 527 13.97 -1.44 25.16
N ASP A 528 13.37 -0.30 24.77
CA ASP A 528 13.25 0.84 25.68
C ASP A 528 12.19 0.57 26.75
N THR A 529 12.47 0.94 28.00
CA THR A 529 11.48 0.92 29.09
C THR A 529 10.23 1.75 28.79
N ALA A 530 10.38 2.84 28.03
CA ALA A 530 9.28 3.66 27.53
C ALA A 530 8.41 2.93 26.51
N ASP A 531 8.90 1.83 25.92
CA ASP A 531 8.16 1.05 24.95
C ASP A 531 7.42 -0.14 25.59
N LYS A 532 7.60 -0.36 26.90
CA LYS A 532 6.85 -1.34 27.69
C LYS A 532 5.31 -1.21 27.53
N PRO A 533 4.72 0.01 27.50
CA PRO A 533 3.29 0.17 27.22
C PRO A 533 2.86 -0.33 25.84
N TYR A 534 3.81 -0.45 24.90
CA TYR A 534 3.58 -0.85 23.52
C TYR A 534 3.91 -2.32 23.22
N ALA A 535 4.26 -3.10 24.25
CA ALA A 535 4.52 -4.54 24.10
C ALA A 535 3.32 -5.31 23.53
N ASP A 536 2.12 -4.72 23.66
CA ASP A 536 0.83 -5.18 23.16
C ASP A 536 0.15 -4.05 22.36
N GLY A 537 -0.77 -4.37 21.44
CA GLY A 537 -1.54 -3.35 20.74
C GLY A 537 -0.88 -2.73 19.49
N GLN A 538 0.36 -3.07 19.16
CA GLN A 538 1.02 -2.65 17.92
C GLN A 538 0.68 -3.49 16.70
N VAL A 539 0.50 -2.82 15.56
CA VAL A 539 0.44 -3.46 14.25
C VAL A 539 1.82 -4.02 13.88
N ARG A 540 1.89 -5.31 13.57
CA ARG A 540 3.10 -6.03 13.16
C ARG A 540 2.99 -6.49 11.73
N MET A 541 3.98 -6.10 10.93
CA MET A 541 3.98 -6.23 9.49
C MET A 541 5.28 -6.83 9.01
N LEU A 542 5.21 -7.69 8.00
CA LEU A 542 6.36 -8.12 7.23
C LEU A 542 6.91 -6.92 6.45
N ASN A 543 8.06 -6.42 6.90
CA ASN A 543 8.80 -5.32 6.27
C ASN A 543 10.16 -5.81 5.78
N MET A 544 10.66 -5.19 4.71
CA MET A 544 11.93 -5.58 4.10
C MET A 544 13.15 -5.17 4.93
N VAL A 545 14.07 -6.10 5.08
CA VAL A 545 15.50 -5.83 5.27
C VAL A 545 16.17 -5.99 3.91
N ALA A 546 16.96 -5.01 3.48
CA ALA A 546 17.67 -5.05 2.20
C ALA A 546 19.15 -4.70 2.37
N ILE A 547 19.98 -5.74 2.40
CA ILE A 547 21.42 -5.64 2.65
C ILE A 547 22.14 -5.60 1.30
N PRO A 548 22.88 -4.52 0.98
CA PRO A 548 23.71 -4.48 -0.21
C PRO A 548 24.72 -5.64 -0.20
N LEU A 549 24.84 -6.38 -1.30
CA LEU A 549 25.76 -7.53 -1.38
C LEU A 549 27.22 -7.12 -1.14
N GLN A 550 27.57 -5.89 -1.52
CA GLN A 550 28.89 -5.30 -1.23
C GLN A 550 29.24 -5.19 0.27
N ALA A 551 28.26 -5.29 1.17
CA ALA A 551 28.51 -5.29 2.62
C ALA A 551 29.21 -6.58 3.10
N PHE A 552 29.10 -7.68 2.34
CA PHE A 552 29.71 -8.97 2.65
C PHE A 552 31.14 -9.06 2.08
N VAL A 553 32.04 -8.26 2.65
CA VAL A 553 33.42 -8.10 2.17
C VAL A 553 34.13 -9.46 2.11
N LYS A 554 34.88 -9.69 1.02
CA LYS A 554 35.69 -10.89 0.72
C LYS A 554 34.92 -12.14 0.26
N VAL A 555 33.60 -12.19 0.38
CA VAL A 555 32.81 -13.33 -0.11
C VAL A 555 32.70 -13.30 -1.63
N ASP A 556 33.03 -14.39 -2.31
CA ASP A 556 32.81 -14.58 -3.74
C ASP A 556 31.31 -14.78 -4.05
N MET A 557 30.70 -13.71 -4.56
CA MET A 557 29.28 -13.67 -4.92
C MET A 557 28.90 -14.60 -6.09
N THR A 558 29.87 -15.19 -6.78
CA THR A 558 29.58 -16.04 -7.95
C THR A 558 29.33 -17.51 -7.59
N ASN A 559 29.67 -17.94 -6.37
CA ASN A 559 29.59 -19.33 -5.93
C ASN A 559 29.29 -19.42 -4.42
N LEU A 560 28.12 -18.92 -4.03
CA LEU A 560 27.67 -18.98 -2.64
C LEU A 560 27.39 -20.44 -2.21
N LYS A 561 27.55 -20.69 -0.92
CA LYS A 561 27.35 -22.00 -0.28
C LYS A 561 26.37 -21.96 0.87
N LYS A 562 26.41 -20.88 1.66
CA LYS A 562 25.62 -20.79 2.89
C LYS A 562 25.12 -19.36 3.09
N LEU A 563 23.85 -19.25 3.45
CA LEU A 563 23.25 -18.08 4.09
C LEU A 563 22.80 -18.50 5.50
N GLU A 564 23.15 -17.72 6.51
CA GLU A 564 22.69 -17.94 7.88
C GLU A 564 22.12 -16.65 8.47
N LEU A 565 20.93 -16.76 9.07
CA LEU A 565 20.26 -15.72 9.82
C LEU A 565 20.26 -16.11 11.28
N THR A 566 21.00 -15.37 12.11
CA THR A 566 21.13 -15.62 13.55
C THR A 566 20.37 -14.57 14.35
N PHE A 567 19.61 -15.01 15.33
CA PHE A 567 18.84 -14.18 16.26
C PHE A 567 19.57 -14.12 17.61
N PRO A 568 20.32 -13.04 17.90
CA PRO A 568 21.23 -13.01 19.05
C PRO A 568 20.51 -12.81 20.39
N LYS A 569 19.31 -12.23 20.40
CA LYS A 569 18.52 -12.05 21.63
C LYS A 569 18.19 -13.40 22.28
N GLU A 570 18.16 -13.43 23.61
CA GLU A 570 17.90 -14.65 24.39
C GLU A 570 16.51 -15.25 24.14
N SER A 571 15.54 -14.41 23.80
CA SER A 571 14.20 -14.84 23.43
C SER A 571 13.61 -13.90 22.41
N GLY A 572 12.66 -14.41 21.63
CA GLY A 572 11.95 -13.61 20.66
C GLY A 572 10.90 -14.41 19.88
N LYS A 573 10.10 -13.66 19.12
CA LYS A 573 9.09 -14.14 18.20
C LYS A 573 9.13 -13.28 16.94
N VAL A 574 9.31 -13.90 15.78
CA VAL A 574 9.32 -13.20 14.49
C VAL A 574 8.58 -14.00 13.43
N ALA A 575 7.96 -13.30 12.47
CA ALA A 575 7.60 -13.90 11.19
C ALA A 575 8.68 -13.55 10.17
N ILE A 576 9.09 -14.50 9.34
CA ILE A 576 10.02 -14.26 8.23
C ILE A 576 9.44 -14.78 6.91
N ALA A 577 9.62 -14.03 5.83
CA ALA A 577 9.13 -14.36 4.49
C ALA A 577 10.12 -13.89 3.42
N ASP A 578 9.93 -14.39 2.20
CA ASP A 578 10.51 -13.86 0.97
C ASP A 578 12.05 -13.59 1.08
N ILE A 579 12.85 -14.62 1.38
CA ILE A 579 14.32 -14.53 1.34
C ILE A 579 14.76 -14.58 -0.13
N GLU A 580 15.42 -13.53 -0.60
CA GLU A 580 15.70 -13.33 -2.03
C GLU A 580 17.04 -12.64 -2.28
N LEU A 581 17.63 -12.89 -3.45
CA LEU A 581 18.52 -11.91 -4.07
C LEU A 581 17.67 -11.01 -4.96
N GLN A 582 17.86 -9.70 -4.87
CA GLN A 582 17.15 -8.72 -5.71
C GLN A 582 18.14 -7.76 -6.38
N ASN A 583 17.79 -7.32 -7.58
CA ASN A 583 18.39 -6.20 -8.26
C ASN A 583 17.46 -5.01 -8.08
N LEU A 584 17.76 -4.20 -7.07
CA LEU A 584 16.99 -3.01 -6.76
C LEU A 584 17.43 -1.81 -7.63
N GLY A 585 18.50 -1.95 -8.41
CA GLY A 585 19.06 -0.89 -9.23
C GLY A 585 19.97 0.06 -8.45
N ARG A 586 20.65 -0.43 -7.41
CA ARG A 586 21.53 0.35 -6.53
C ARG A 586 22.92 0.60 -7.13
N ASP A 587 23.37 -0.32 -7.98
CA ASP A 587 24.73 -0.30 -8.55
C ASP A 587 24.83 0.48 -9.89
N ASN A 588 23.71 0.99 -10.42
CA ASN A 588 23.66 1.77 -11.67
C ASN A 588 23.20 3.21 -11.41
N PRO A 589 24.06 4.11 -10.88
CA PRO A 589 23.75 5.52 -10.74
C PRO A 589 23.87 6.27 -12.08
N THR A 590 23.23 5.80 -13.16
CA THR A 590 23.14 6.56 -14.42
C THR A 590 22.14 5.91 -15.39
N VAL A 591 20.98 6.54 -15.56
CA VAL A 591 20.46 6.76 -16.91
C VAL A 591 20.84 8.19 -17.25
N THR A 592 21.83 8.32 -18.14
CA THR A 592 22.23 9.56 -18.79
C THR A 592 21.01 10.41 -19.09
N VAL A 593 20.97 11.62 -18.52
CA VAL A 593 20.08 12.69 -18.93
C VAL A 593 20.15 12.76 -20.45
N ALA A 594 19.05 12.45 -21.14
CA ALA A 594 18.93 12.78 -22.55
C ALA A 594 19.14 14.30 -22.64
N SER A 595 20.32 14.65 -23.14
CA SER A 595 20.73 16.02 -23.40
C SER A 595 19.62 16.72 -24.18
N LYS A 596 19.29 17.93 -23.73
CA LYS A 596 18.56 18.96 -24.46
C LYS A 596 18.77 18.84 -25.98
N GLN A 597 17.68 18.68 -26.72
CA GLN A 597 17.41 19.41 -27.96
C GLN A 597 15.95 19.83 -27.97
#